data_AF-A0A376FMJ0-F1
#
_entry.id   AF-A0A376FMJ0-F1
#
_cell.length_a   1.000
_cell.length_b   1.000
_cell.length_c   1.000
_cell.angle_alpha   90.00
_cell.angle_beta   90.00
_cell.angle_gamma   90.00
#
_symmetry.space_group_name_H-M   'P 1'
#
loop_
_entity.id
_entity.type
_entity.pdbx_description
1 polymer ?
#
loop_
_entity_poly.entity_id
_entity_poly.type
_entity_poly.pdbx_seq_one_letter_code
_entity_poly.pdbx_strand_id
1 'polypeptide(L)'
;MINNLAVLGHDSMLPMLLPAVFGQVGAALGIFLRTRDARQKMLAGSSVTAGIFGITEPAVYGVNLPLRRPFIFGCVAGAIGGAIVGFSDTHVYSFGFANIFTIAQMIPPGGVNATLWGGVIGTAVALVLSCGLTLAAGMPGRAAPEAAVTAGENDVLSPMSGDRSGA
;
A
#
# COMPACT_ATOMS: atom_id res chain seq x y z
N MET A 1 4.26 -4.80 -17.75
CA MET A 1 4.34 -6.02 -16.91
C MET A 1 4.59 -7.26 -17.76
N ILE A 2 3.58 -8.07 -18.10
CA ILE A 2 3.78 -9.37 -18.78
C ILE A 2 4.40 -9.20 -20.17
N ASN A 3 3.96 -8.22 -20.96
CA ASN A 3 4.56 -7.96 -22.28
C ASN A 3 6.04 -7.57 -22.20
N ASN A 4 6.43 -6.75 -21.22
CA ASN A 4 7.82 -6.34 -21.04
C ASN A 4 8.69 -7.53 -20.63
N LEU A 5 8.21 -8.38 -19.71
CA LEU A 5 8.89 -9.62 -19.37
C LEU A 5 9.04 -10.57 -20.58
N ALA A 6 8.01 -10.70 -21.40
CA ALA A 6 8.04 -11.60 -22.56
C ALA A 6 8.97 -11.12 -23.68
N VAL A 7 9.07 -9.81 -23.90
CA VAL A 7 9.85 -9.23 -25.02
C VAL A 7 11.26 -8.81 -24.59
N LEU A 8 11.38 -8.15 -23.43
CA LEU A 8 12.64 -7.57 -22.93
C LEU A 8 13.34 -8.48 -21.91
N GLY A 9 12.65 -9.49 -21.37
CA GLY A 9 13.16 -10.33 -20.29
C GLY A 9 13.16 -9.66 -18.91
N HIS A 10 12.66 -8.42 -18.81
CA HIS A 10 12.58 -7.65 -17.58
C HIS A 10 11.44 -6.62 -17.61
N ASP A 11 11.04 -6.11 -16.45
CA ASP A 11 10.01 -5.06 -16.32
C ASP A 11 10.42 -3.95 -15.35
N SER A 12 10.20 -2.70 -15.77
CA SER A 12 10.59 -1.49 -15.03
C SER A 12 9.48 -0.86 -14.20
N MET A 13 8.20 -1.20 -14.40
CA MET A 13 7.13 -0.52 -13.66
C MET A 13 6.75 -1.22 -12.34
N LEU A 14 6.95 -2.54 -12.23
CA LEU A 14 6.75 -3.25 -10.96
C LEU A 14 7.69 -2.72 -9.87
N PRO A 15 9.00 -2.52 -10.11
CA PRO A 15 9.87 -1.93 -9.11
C PRO A 15 9.49 -0.48 -8.78
N MET A 16 8.93 0.30 -9.72
CA MET A 16 8.37 1.63 -9.42
C MET A 16 7.11 1.59 -8.53
N LEU A 17 6.35 0.49 -8.57
CA LEU A 17 5.16 0.30 -7.73
C LEU A 17 5.52 -0.02 -6.27
N LEU A 18 6.66 -0.69 -6.05
CA LEU A 18 7.09 -1.13 -4.73
C LEU A 18 7.22 0.03 -3.71
N PRO A 19 7.85 1.17 -4.03
CA PRO A 19 7.86 2.35 -3.15
C PRO A 19 6.47 2.89 -2.82
N ALA A 20 5.50 2.83 -3.74
CA ALA A 20 4.14 3.30 -3.48
C ALA A 20 3.44 2.42 -2.42
N VAL A 21 3.61 1.11 -2.52
CA VAL A 21 3.11 0.15 -1.51
C VAL A 21 3.77 0.41 -0.16
N PHE A 22 5.10 0.48 -0.13
CA PHE A 22 5.86 0.70 1.11
C PHE A 22 5.66 2.10 1.69
N GLY A 23 5.30 3.10 0.88
CA GLY A 23 4.86 4.41 1.33
C GLY A 23 3.55 4.35 2.13
N GLN A 24 2.58 3.54 1.67
CA GLN A 24 1.33 3.33 2.42
C GLN A 24 1.55 2.50 3.69
N VAL A 25 2.43 1.48 3.63
CA VAL A 25 2.86 0.73 4.82
C VAL A 25 3.57 1.64 5.82
N GLY A 26 4.43 2.55 5.35
CA GLY A 26 5.11 3.55 6.18
C GLY A 26 4.13 4.50 6.87
N ALA A 27 3.08 4.94 6.19
CA ALA A 27 2.02 5.76 6.79
C ALA A 27 1.26 4.99 7.89
N ALA A 28 0.90 3.73 7.62
CA ALA A 28 0.23 2.87 8.60
C ALA A 28 1.12 2.59 9.82
N LEU A 29 2.43 2.42 9.60
CA LEU A 29 3.43 2.28 10.68
C LEU A 29 3.54 3.57 11.51
N GLY A 30 3.56 4.73 10.87
CA GLY A 30 3.54 6.02 11.56
C GLY A 30 2.30 6.19 12.44
N ILE A 31 1.13 5.75 11.96
CA ILE A 31 -0.10 5.73 12.76
C ILE A 31 0.02 4.76 13.94
N PHE A 32 0.52 3.55 13.71
CA PHE A 32 0.70 2.53 14.74
C PHE A 32 1.57 3.03 15.91
N LEU A 33 2.66 3.72 15.59
CA LEU A 33 3.60 4.25 16.57
C LEU A 33 3.04 5.49 17.32
N ARG A 34 2.20 6.29 16.66
CA ARG A 34 1.66 7.52 17.24
C ARG A 34 0.36 7.34 18.02
N THR A 35 -0.50 6.44 17.58
CA THR A 35 -1.85 6.32 18.15
C THR A 35 -1.82 5.76 19.57
N ARG A 36 -2.68 6.30 20.43
CA ARG A 36 -2.92 5.81 21.80
C ARG A 36 -4.22 5.00 21.90
N ASP A 37 -5.07 5.05 20.89
CA ASP A 37 -6.30 4.25 20.83
C ASP A 37 -5.94 2.79 20.53
N ALA A 38 -6.31 1.89 21.43
CA ALA A 38 -6.05 0.46 21.31
C ALA A 38 -6.62 -0.16 20.02
N ARG A 39 -7.81 0.28 19.59
CA ARG A 39 -8.46 -0.23 18.37
C ARG A 39 -7.70 0.23 17.13
N GLN A 40 -7.32 1.51 17.06
CA GLN A 40 -6.52 2.01 15.95
C GLN A 40 -5.13 1.38 15.93
N LYS A 41 -4.53 1.16 17.10
CA LYS A 41 -3.22 0.52 17.21
C LYS A 41 -3.26 -0.92 16.70
N MET A 42 -4.25 -1.71 17.10
CA MET A 42 -4.41 -3.07 16.58
C MET A 42 -4.62 -3.08 15.06
N LEU A 43 -5.50 -2.21 14.54
CA LEU A 43 -5.78 -2.14 13.11
C LEU A 43 -4.55 -1.71 12.30
N ALA A 44 -3.82 -0.69 12.76
CA ALA A 44 -2.61 -0.22 12.10
C ALA A 44 -1.51 -1.29 12.13
N GLY A 45 -1.32 -1.98 13.26
CA GLY A 45 -0.32 -3.04 13.39
C GLY A 45 -0.59 -4.23 12.46
N SER A 46 -1.83 -4.72 12.39
CA SER A 46 -2.18 -5.81 11.47
C SER A 46 -2.08 -5.40 10.01
N SER A 47 -2.44 -4.14 9.69
CA SER A 47 -2.35 -3.60 8.34
C SER A 47 -0.92 -3.45 7.84
N VAL A 48 0.03 -3.09 8.72
CA VAL A 48 1.46 -3.02 8.37
C VAL A 48 1.98 -4.40 7.97
N THR A 49 1.71 -5.42 8.80
CA THR A 49 2.14 -6.79 8.50
C THR A 49 1.52 -7.28 7.18
N ALA A 50 0.21 -7.07 6.98
CA ALA A 50 -0.46 -7.41 5.73
C ALA A 50 0.17 -6.70 4.51
N GLY A 51 0.46 -5.40 4.64
CA GLY A 51 1.03 -4.59 3.57
C GLY A 51 2.46 -4.96 3.19
N ILE A 52 3.29 -5.43 4.14
CA ILE A 52 4.63 -5.95 3.86
C ILE A 52 4.57 -7.17 2.92
N PHE A 53 3.53 -8.00 3.07
CA PHE A 53 3.29 -9.17 2.22
C PHE A 53 2.47 -8.86 0.95
N GLY A 54 2.18 -7.58 0.70
CA GLY A 54 1.50 -7.13 -0.52
C GLY A 54 -0.02 -6.96 -0.41
N ILE A 55 -0.59 -7.14 0.78
CA ILE A 55 -2.02 -6.92 1.03
C ILE A 55 -2.22 -5.49 1.55
N THR A 56 -2.63 -4.58 0.66
CA THR A 56 -2.63 -3.14 0.93
C THR A 56 -3.99 -2.57 1.29
N GLU A 57 -5.05 -3.33 1.07
CA GLU A 57 -6.44 -2.98 1.35
C GLU A 57 -6.67 -2.52 2.80
N PRO A 58 -6.21 -3.24 3.85
CA PRO A 58 -6.45 -2.80 5.22
C PRO A 58 -5.64 -1.54 5.57
N ALA A 59 -4.44 -1.38 5.01
CA ALA A 59 -3.60 -0.20 5.24
C ALA A 59 -4.20 1.05 4.58
N VAL A 60 -4.59 0.95 3.30
CA VAL A 60 -5.13 2.08 2.54
C VAL A 60 -6.52 2.44 3.07
N TYR A 61 -7.48 1.51 3.02
CA TYR A 61 -8.88 1.82 3.30
C TYR A 61 -9.23 1.75 4.79
N GLY A 62 -8.60 0.85 5.54
CA GLY A 62 -8.87 0.68 6.97
C GLY A 62 -8.19 1.73 7.86
N VAL A 63 -7.02 2.21 7.46
CA VAL A 63 -6.13 3.00 8.34
C VAL A 63 -5.79 4.38 7.77
N ASN A 64 -5.23 4.44 6.56
CA ASN A 64 -4.65 5.68 6.03
C ASN A 64 -5.72 6.65 5.47
N LEU A 65 -6.65 6.14 4.65
CA LEU A 65 -7.67 6.94 3.96
C LEU A 65 -8.64 7.63 4.92
N PRO A 66 -9.13 7.00 6.02
CA PRO A 66 -9.98 7.66 7.00
C PRO A 66 -9.33 8.88 7.67
N LEU A 67 -8.00 8.88 7.80
CA LEU A 67 -7.23 9.97 8.39
C LEU A 67 -6.78 11.01 7.36
N ARG A 68 -6.94 10.74 6.05
CA ARG A 68 -6.60 11.56 4.87
C ARG A 68 -5.14 12.02 4.76
N ARG A 69 -4.59 12.68 5.78
CA ARG A 69 -3.19 13.14 5.81
C ARG A 69 -2.20 12.00 5.68
N PRO A 70 -2.31 10.88 6.44
CA PRO A 70 -1.37 9.76 6.30
C PRO A 70 -1.40 9.13 4.90
N PHE A 71 -2.59 9.05 4.29
CA PHE A 71 -2.72 8.60 2.90
C PHE A 71 -1.94 9.49 1.92
N ILE A 72 -2.08 10.81 2.03
CA ILE A 72 -1.35 11.78 1.21
C ILE A 72 0.15 11.68 1.44
N PHE A 73 0.61 11.55 2.69
CA PHE A 73 2.03 11.36 2.99
C PHE A 73 2.58 10.07 2.36
N GLY A 74 1.81 8.99 2.40
CA GLY A 74 2.15 7.75 1.69
C GLY A 74 2.27 7.92 0.18
N CYS A 75 1.36 8.67 -0.45
CA CYS A 75 1.43 8.97 -1.89
C CYS A 75 2.63 9.83 -2.25
N VAL A 76 2.92 10.89 -1.49
CA VAL A 76 4.06 11.79 -1.75
C VAL A 76 5.37 11.04 -1.55
N ALA A 77 5.51 10.28 -0.46
CA ALA A 77 6.70 9.49 -0.20
C ALA A 77 6.87 8.36 -1.24
N GLY A 78 5.78 7.73 -1.66
CA GLY A 78 5.76 6.74 -2.73
C GLY A 78 6.20 7.32 -4.07
N ALA A 79 5.77 8.54 -4.41
CA ALA A 79 6.21 9.24 -5.62
C ALA A 79 7.71 9.56 -5.59
N ILE A 80 8.23 10.03 -4.45
CA ILE A 80 9.66 10.30 -4.26
C ILE A 80 10.48 9.00 -4.37
N GLY A 81 10.06 7.94 -3.69
CA GLY A 81 10.72 6.65 -3.78
C GLY A 81 10.65 6.05 -5.18
N GLY A 82 9.48 6.12 -5.84
CA GLY A 82 9.29 5.69 -7.23
C GLY A 82 10.17 6.44 -8.21
N ALA A 83 10.36 7.75 -8.02
CA ALA A 83 11.30 8.55 -8.80
C ALA A 83 12.74 8.04 -8.61
N ILE A 84 13.19 7.77 -7.38
CA ILE A 84 14.53 7.23 -7.10
C ILE A 84 14.73 5.88 -7.80
N VAL A 85 13.75 4.98 -7.71
CA VAL A 85 13.79 3.67 -8.38
C VAL A 85 13.84 3.83 -9.90
N GLY A 86 13.04 4.74 -10.45
CA GLY A 86 13.03 5.05 -11.87
C GLY A 86 14.34 5.62 -12.38
N PHE A 87 14.95 6.56 -11.66
CA PHE A 87 16.26 7.12 -12.00
C PHE A 87 17.40 6.09 -11.89
N SER A 88 17.23 5.08 -11.04
CA SER A 88 18.22 4.02 -10.85
C SER A 88 18.13 2.89 -11.88
N ASP A 89 17.20 3.02 -12.84
CA ASP A 89 16.88 2.01 -13.87
C ASP A 89 16.72 0.60 -13.29
N THR A 90 15.96 0.51 -12.19
CA THR A 90 15.73 -0.78 -11.55
C THR A 90 14.68 -1.58 -12.29
N HIS A 91 14.96 -2.87 -12.50
CA HIS A 91 14.06 -3.81 -13.17
C HIS A 91 13.76 -5.03 -12.31
N VAL A 92 12.67 -5.73 -12.62
CA VAL A 92 12.39 -7.08 -12.13
C VAL A 92 12.49 -8.10 -13.25
N TYR A 93 12.94 -9.31 -12.92
CA TYR A 93 13.19 -10.40 -13.87
C TYR A 93 12.18 -11.56 -13.72
N SER A 94 11.23 -11.43 -12.79
CA SER A 94 10.14 -12.37 -12.58
C SER A 94 8.81 -11.60 -12.45
N PHE A 95 7.72 -12.27 -12.81
CA PHE A 95 6.37 -11.76 -12.56
C PHE A 95 5.97 -12.02 -11.11
N GLY A 96 5.30 -11.04 -10.49
CA GLY A 96 4.79 -11.13 -9.13
C GLY A 96 3.98 -9.90 -8.73
N PHE A 97 3.60 -9.85 -7.46
CA PHE A 97 3.02 -8.66 -6.84
C PHE A 97 4.06 -7.89 -6.03
N ALA A 98 3.80 -6.62 -5.77
CA ALA A 98 4.66 -5.78 -4.94
C ALA A 98 4.57 -6.19 -3.47
N ASN A 99 5.66 -6.73 -2.94
CA ASN A 99 5.80 -7.17 -1.55
C ASN A 99 7.30 -7.17 -1.16
N ILE A 100 7.62 -7.57 0.06
CA ILE A 100 9.01 -7.63 0.53
C ILE A 100 9.92 -8.52 -0.35
N PHE A 101 9.38 -9.56 -0.98
CA PHE A 101 10.14 -10.46 -1.85
C PHE A 101 10.40 -9.87 -3.24
N THR A 102 9.78 -8.74 -3.60
CA THR A 102 10.11 -8.01 -4.83
C THR A 102 11.59 -7.61 -4.88
N ILE A 103 12.23 -7.38 -3.73
CA ILE A 103 13.68 -7.12 -3.67
C ILE A 103 14.49 -8.29 -4.26
N ALA A 104 14.09 -9.53 -3.99
CA ALA A 104 14.74 -10.70 -4.60
C ALA A 104 14.47 -10.80 -6.10
N GLN A 105 13.28 -10.38 -6.55
CA GLN A 105 12.91 -10.35 -7.97
C GLN A 105 13.66 -9.27 -8.77
N MET A 106 14.24 -8.28 -8.08
CA MET A 106 15.04 -7.20 -8.65
C MET A 106 16.52 -7.56 -8.85
N ILE A 107 16.94 -8.77 -8.43
CA ILE A 107 18.32 -9.24 -8.59
C ILE A 107 18.57 -9.55 -10.08
N PRO A 108 19.51 -8.85 -10.74
CA PRO A 108 19.85 -9.12 -12.13
C PRO A 108 20.53 -10.49 -12.33
N PRO A 109 20.47 -11.06 -13.55
CA PRO A 109 21.18 -12.30 -13.88
C PRO A 109 22.69 -12.23 -13.65
N GLY A 110 23.27 -11.03 -13.74
CA GLY A 110 24.69 -10.75 -13.48
C GLY A 110 25.05 -10.57 -12.00
N GLY A 111 24.08 -10.72 -11.08
CA GLY A 111 24.28 -10.54 -9.64
C GLY A 111 23.91 -9.15 -9.13
N VAL A 112 24.10 -8.94 -7.82
CA VAL A 112 23.73 -7.71 -7.10
C VAL A 112 24.54 -6.51 -7.62
N ASN A 113 23.84 -5.48 -8.08
CA ASN A 113 24.46 -4.26 -8.63
C ASN A 113 23.77 -2.98 -8.11
N ALA A 114 24.16 -1.82 -8.65
CA ALA A 114 23.64 -0.52 -8.24
C ALA A 114 22.13 -0.35 -8.50
N THR A 115 21.56 -1.02 -9.50
CA THR A 115 20.12 -0.88 -9.83
C THR A 115 19.26 -1.52 -8.74
N LEU A 116 19.67 -2.67 -8.18
CA LEU A 116 19.04 -3.28 -7.01
C LEU A 116 19.07 -2.32 -5.81
N TRP A 117 20.23 -1.76 -5.51
CA TRP A 117 20.40 -0.84 -4.38
C TRP A 117 19.56 0.43 -4.55
N GLY A 118 19.47 0.98 -5.77
CA GLY A 118 18.57 2.10 -6.07
C GLY A 118 17.10 1.75 -5.77
N GLY A 119 16.69 0.53 -6.12
CA GLY A 119 15.40 -0.05 -5.78
C GLY A 119 15.10 -0.14 -4.28
N VAL A 120 16.05 -0.71 -3.53
CA VAL A 120 15.98 -0.87 -2.07
C VAL A 120 15.97 0.49 -1.38
N ILE A 121 16.86 1.40 -1.78
CA ILE A 121 16.96 2.75 -1.22
C ILE A 121 15.69 3.54 -1.52
N GLY A 122 15.18 3.52 -2.76
CA GLY A 122 13.93 4.21 -3.11
C GLY A 122 12.73 3.72 -2.29
N THR A 123 12.64 2.41 -2.08
CA THR A 123 11.58 1.79 -1.27
C THR A 123 11.74 2.12 0.22
N ALA A 124 12.97 2.07 0.75
CA ALA A 124 13.26 2.45 2.12
C ALA A 124 12.99 3.95 2.38
N VAL A 125 13.36 4.83 1.45
CA VAL A 125 13.06 6.26 1.51
C VAL A 125 11.56 6.48 1.55
N ALA A 126 10.76 5.82 0.70
CA ALA A 126 9.31 5.95 0.73
C ALA A 126 8.72 5.53 2.09
N LEU A 127 9.16 4.41 2.64
CA LEU A 127 8.69 3.93 3.94
C LEU A 127 9.04 4.90 5.07
N VAL A 128 10.32 5.30 5.16
CA VAL A 128 10.82 6.15 6.24
C VAL A 128 10.25 7.56 6.14
N LEU A 129 10.20 8.14 4.95
CA LEU A 129 9.65 9.47 4.73
C LEU A 129 8.16 9.51 5.07
N SER A 130 7.37 8.53 4.61
CA SER A 130 5.95 8.45 4.93
C SER A 130 5.70 8.29 6.44
N CYS A 131 6.45 7.39 7.08
CA CYS A 131 6.38 7.17 8.53
C CYS A 131 6.74 8.44 9.29
N GLY A 132 7.86 9.08 8.94
CA GLY A 132 8.34 10.32 9.56
C GLY A 132 7.36 11.48 9.40
N LEU A 133 6.81 11.69 8.20
CA LEU A 133 5.79 12.72 7.94
C LEU A 133 4.52 12.47 8.77
N THR A 134 4.10 11.22 8.88
CA THR A 134 2.93 10.83 9.69
C THR A 134 3.18 11.04 11.19
N LEU A 135 4.39 10.76 11.65
CA LEU A 135 4.83 11.03 13.04
C LEU A 135 4.97 12.52 13.34
N ALA A 136 5.39 13.34 12.38
CA ALA A 136 5.55 14.78 12.57
C ALA A 136 4.21 15.54 12.51
N ALA A 137 3.41 15.33 11.46
CA ALA A 137 2.34 16.25 11.06
C ALA A 137 0.98 16.09 11.77
N GLY A 138 0.84 15.18 12.73
CA GLY A 138 -0.43 14.95 13.42
C GLY A 138 -1.33 13.97 12.68
N MET A 139 -1.95 13.05 13.41
CA MET A 139 -3.20 12.46 12.93
C MET A 139 -4.30 13.48 13.21
N PRO A 140 -5.01 14.01 12.19
CA PRO A 140 -6.20 14.79 12.44
C PRO A 140 -7.23 13.90 13.15
N GLY A 141 -8.10 14.50 13.97
CA GLY A 141 -9.14 13.78 14.67
C GLY A 141 -9.90 12.86 13.71
N ARG A 142 -10.09 11.60 14.13
CA ARG A 142 -10.78 10.59 13.34
C ARG A 142 -12.11 11.15 12.86
N ALA A 143 -12.30 11.25 11.55
CA ALA A 143 -13.64 11.44 11.01
C ALA A 143 -14.49 10.30 11.59
N ALA A 144 -15.61 10.65 12.24
CA ALA A 144 -16.51 9.67 12.83
C ALA A 144 -16.76 8.57 11.79
N PRO A 145 -16.72 7.28 12.18
CA PRO A 145 -17.01 6.21 11.24
C PRO A 145 -18.33 6.55 10.56
N GLU A 146 -18.34 6.56 9.22
CA GLU A 146 -19.59 6.50 8.47
C GLU A 146 -20.34 5.32 9.07
N ALA A 147 -21.47 5.62 9.71
CA ALA A 147 -22.22 4.64 10.47
C ALA A 147 -22.39 3.44 9.56
N ALA A 148 -21.85 2.29 9.97
CA ALA A 148 -22.24 1.04 9.36
C ALA A 148 -23.77 1.08 9.38
N VAL A 149 -24.39 0.99 8.20
CA VAL A 149 -25.84 0.85 8.12
C VAL A 149 -26.14 -0.37 8.97
N THR A 150 -26.62 -0.15 10.18
CA THR A 150 -27.12 -1.20 11.05
C THR A 150 -28.38 -1.64 10.34
N ALA A 151 -28.31 -2.72 9.56
CA ALA A 151 -29.50 -3.43 9.15
C ALA A 151 -30.27 -3.70 10.44
N GLY A 152 -31.42 -3.05 10.60
CA GLY A 152 -32.28 -3.28 11.74
C GLY A 152 -32.73 -4.74 11.71
N GLU A 153 -33.09 -5.28 12.86
CA GLU A 153 -33.61 -6.65 13.01
C GLU A 153 -34.84 -6.96 12.13
N ASN A 154 -35.39 -5.94 11.45
CA ASN A 154 -36.52 -5.99 10.52
C ASN A 154 -36.18 -5.61 9.07
N ASP A 155 -34.90 -5.46 8.68
CA ASP A 155 -34.55 -5.30 7.27
C ASP A 155 -34.71 -6.65 6.57
N VAL A 156 -35.90 -6.86 6.00
CA VAL A 156 -36.19 -7.95 5.08
C VAL A 156 -35.36 -7.73 3.81
N LEU A 157 -34.14 -8.27 3.82
CA LEU A 157 -33.36 -8.50 2.62
C LEU A 157 -34.02 -9.64 1.84
N SER A 158 -35.09 -9.37 1.10
CA SER A 158 -35.65 -10.35 0.17
C SER A 158 -34.61 -10.64 -0.92
N PRO A 159 -34.04 -11.86 -0.98
CA PRO A 159 -33.23 -12.26 -2.12
C PRO A 159 -34.21 -12.76 -3.18
N MET A 160 -34.23 -12.15 -4.37
CA MET A 160 -34.85 -12.76 -5.55
C MET A 160 -36.34 -13.14 -5.38
N SER A 161 -37.24 -12.18 -5.16
CA SER A 161 -38.66 -12.39 -5.52
C SER A 161 -38.84 -11.98 -6.97
N GLY A 162 -38.58 -12.92 -7.88
CA GLY A 162 -39.10 -12.84 -9.23
C GLY A 162 -40.62 -12.85 -9.15
N ASP A 163 -41.26 -11.73 -9.46
CA ASP A 163 -42.70 -11.66 -9.63
C ASP A 163 -43.01 -11.40 -11.11
N ARG A 164 -43.49 -12.46 -11.76
CA ARG A 164 -44.17 -12.38 -13.05
C ARG A 164 -45.59 -11.88 -12.77
N SER A 165 -45.93 -10.63 -13.12
CA SER A 165 -47.28 -10.24 -13.52
C SER A 165 -47.37 -8.75 -13.89
N GLY A 166 -47.89 -8.43 -15.08
CA GLY A 166 -48.65 -7.19 -15.27
C GLY A 166 -48.36 -6.30 -16.48
N ALA A 167 -48.46 -6.83 -17.71
CA ALA A 167 -49.14 -6.19 -18.87
C ALA A 167 -48.96 -7.06 -20.14
#